data_AF-A0A536JK18-F1
#
_entry.id   AF-A0A536JK18-F1
#
_cell.length_a   1.000
_cell.length_b   1.000
_cell.length_c   1.000
_cell.angle_alpha   90.00
_cell.angle_beta   90.00
_cell.angle_gamma   90.00
#
_symmetry.space_group_name_H-M   'P 1'
#
loop_
_entity.id
_entity.type
_entity.pdbx_description
1 polymer ?
#
loop_
_entity_poly.entity_id
_entity_poly.type
_entity_poly.pdbx_seq_one_letter_code
_entity_poly.pdbx_strand_id
1 'polypeptide(L)'
;MHGLPFARGRASGVRAHRRDGRRVAASGARAQVRGRARADRRRGDLLRRRRGAPRLTDETTESKLRRNERGVEARIRELRDAGELSGLPGEGQPLPPDPDDVAGEAWASRHVLRTSGARPLWSDLRREITARRVRIVTRLRAHLAWLARRQALLEHVPAERIVPELALTKEADGRVRAEVLAAIAELNALVRHHNLVITATSLHVPAASLEGLIEIASAPRR
;
A
#
# COMPACT_ATOMS: atom_id res chain seq x y z
N MET A 1 59.95 12.76 -21.05
CA MET A 1 60.73 13.29 -19.91
C MET A 1 59.97 14.52 -19.42
N HIS A 2 59.12 14.58 -18.40
CA HIS A 2 59.00 13.96 -17.07
C HIS A 2 57.49 13.66 -16.86
N GLY A 3 56.98 12.58 -16.25
CA GLY A 3 57.55 11.66 -15.29
C GLY A 3 57.39 12.21 -13.87
N LEU A 4 56.21 12.09 -13.26
CA LEU A 4 56.05 11.70 -11.85
C LEU A 4 54.58 11.29 -11.54
N PRO A 5 54.35 10.18 -10.78
CA PRO A 5 53.04 9.60 -10.46
C PRO A 5 52.66 9.85 -8.98
N PHE A 6 51.80 8.99 -8.40
CA PHE A 6 51.31 8.89 -6.99
C PHE A 6 49.92 9.52 -6.74
N ALA A 7 48.95 8.92 -6.05
CA ALA A 7 48.92 7.68 -5.28
C ALA A 7 47.50 7.09 -5.21
N ARG A 8 47.43 5.76 -5.12
CA ARG A 8 46.30 4.98 -4.61
C ARG A 8 46.18 5.19 -3.10
N GLY A 9 44.96 5.31 -2.59
CA GLY A 9 44.64 5.19 -1.17
C GLY A 9 43.36 4.36 -0.96
N ARG A 10 43.52 3.04 -0.82
CA ARG A 10 42.55 2.19 -0.10
C ARG A 10 42.95 2.23 1.37
N ALA A 11 41.97 2.33 2.28
CA ALA A 11 41.78 1.42 3.42
C ALA A 11 40.95 2.05 4.55
N SER A 12 39.90 1.32 4.94
CA SER A 12 39.55 0.97 6.32
C SER A 12 39.05 2.03 7.30
N GLY A 13 37.76 1.90 7.65
CA GLY A 13 37.18 2.42 8.89
C GLY A 13 35.98 1.56 9.30
N VAL A 14 36.23 0.50 10.08
CA VAL A 14 35.26 -0.38 10.74
C VAL A 14 35.28 -0.07 12.24
N ARG A 15 34.11 -0.20 12.90
CA ARG A 15 33.79 -0.08 14.37
C ARG A 15 33.39 1.34 14.82
N ALA A 16 32.45 1.57 15.74
CA ALA A 16 31.69 0.70 16.65
C ALA A 16 30.38 1.38 17.13
N HIS A 17 29.44 0.53 17.52
CA HIS A 17 28.48 0.63 18.62
C HIS A 17 28.31 1.95 19.41
N ARG A 18 27.06 2.43 19.44
CA ARG A 18 26.36 2.92 20.65
C ARG A 18 24.84 2.78 20.44
N ARG A 19 24.27 1.61 20.72
CA ARG A 19 23.32 1.38 21.84
C ARG A 19 23.36 2.42 22.97
N ASP A 20 22.22 3.07 23.16
CA ASP A 20 21.52 3.38 24.43
C ASP A 20 20.12 3.88 24.00
N GLY A 21 18.98 3.48 24.54
CA GLY A 21 18.71 2.84 25.82
C GLY A 21 17.46 3.52 26.40
N ARG A 22 16.26 3.05 26.00
CA ARG A 22 15.04 3.25 26.80
C ARG A 22 14.04 2.12 26.54
N ARG A 23 14.22 1.05 27.32
CA ARG A 23 13.11 0.25 27.90
C ARG A 23 12.43 1.18 28.95
N VAL A 24 11.15 1.10 29.33
CA VAL A 24 10.33 0.00 29.86
C VAL A 24 8.91 0.59 29.87
N ALA A 25 7.87 -0.08 29.36
CA ALA A 25 6.92 -0.76 30.23
C ALA A 25 6.21 -1.89 29.48
N ALA A 26 6.60 -3.12 29.83
CA ALA A 26 5.78 -4.30 29.63
C ALA A 26 5.01 -4.51 30.94
N SER A 27 3.70 -4.29 30.91
CA SER A 27 2.74 -4.69 31.94
C SER A 27 1.36 -4.68 31.26
N GLY A 28 0.49 -5.69 31.33
CA GLY A 28 0.52 -6.88 32.14
C GLY A 28 -0.31 -7.99 31.51
N ALA A 29 0.00 -9.20 31.97
CA ALA A 29 -0.88 -10.35 32.13
C ALA A 29 -2.00 -10.58 31.08
N ARG A 30 -1.70 -11.40 30.08
CA ARG A 30 -2.72 -12.29 29.53
C ARG A 30 -3.07 -13.31 30.61
N ALA A 31 -4.29 -13.25 31.13
CA ALA A 31 -4.84 -14.29 31.99
C ALA A 31 -4.80 -15.62 31.23
N GLN A 32 -3.87 -16.50 31.63
CA GLN A 32 -3.88 -17.90 31.22
C GLN A 32 -5.11 -18.55 31.86
N VAL A 33 -6.14 -18.77 31.05
CA VAL A 33 -7.27 -19.63 31.42
C VAL A 33 -6.71 -21.03 31.61
N ARG A 34 -6.55 -21.43 32.87
CA ARG A 34 -6.22 -22.80 33.27
C ARG A 34 -7.32 -23.73 32.75
N GLY A 35 -7.02 -24.48 31.69
CA GLY A 35 -7.85 -25.59 31.25
C GLY A 35 -7.94 -26.63 32.35
N ARG A 36 -9.11 -26.77 32.97
CA ARG A 36 -9.40 -27.88 33.89
C ARG A 36 -9.38 -29.20 33.11
N ALA A 37 -8.75 -30.20 33.72
CA ALA A 37 -8.73 -31.58 33.26
C ALA A 37 -10.16 -32.12 33.13
N ARG A 38 -10.48 -32.68 31.95
CA ARG A 38 -11.72 -33.44 31.74
C ARG A 38 -11.57 -34.80 32.40
N ALA A 39 -12.46 -35.09 33.35
CA ALA A 39 -12.59 -36.40 33.96
C ALA A 39 -13.04 -37.42 32.91
N ASP A 40 -12.29 -38.50 32.87
CA ASP A 40 -12.51 -39.72 32.10
C ASP A 40 -13.80 -40.42 32.60
N ARG A 41 -14.76 -40.66 31.71
CA ARG A 41 -15.90 -41.56 31.95
C ARG A 41 -16.01 -42.52 30.79
N ARG A 42 -15.30 -43.65 30.92
CA ARG A 42 -15.58 -44.89 30.21
C ARG A 42 -16.67 -45.68 30.94
N ARG A 43 -17.78 -45.92 30.24
CA ARG A 43 -18.73 -47.06 30.32
C ARG A 43 -19.84 -46.69 29.33
N GLY A 44 -19.94 -47.28 28.14
CA GLY A 44 -20.13 -48.70 27.91
C GLY A 44 -21.63 -48.97 28.00
N ASP A 45 -22.35 -48.89 26.88
CA ASP A 45 -23.27 -49.95 26.48
C ASP A 45 -23.87 -49.79 25.09
N LEU A 46 -24.15 -50.95 24.53
CA LEU A 46 -24.46 -51.30 23.16
C LEU A 46 -25.95 -51.12 22.84
N LEU A 47 -26.19 -50.80 21.56
CA LEU A 47 -27.37 -51.14 20.75
C LEU A 47 -28.73 -50.53 21.15
N ARG A 48 -29.17 -49.54 20.37
CA ARG A 48 -30.46 -49.66 19.67
C ARG A 48 -30.55 -48.78 18.43
N ARG A 49 -30.78 -49.44 17.29
CA ARG A 49 -31.24 -48.85 16.04
C ARG A 49 -32.47 -47.98 16.28
N ARG A 50 -32.38 -46.69 15.93
CA ARG A 50 -33.41 -46.02 15.14
C ARG A 50 -32.70 -45.15 14.12
N ARG A 51 -32.91 -45.46 12.84
CA ARG A 51 -32.72 -44.52 11.72
C ARG A 51 -33.64 -43.33 11.98
N GLY A 52 -33.16 -42.34 12.72
CA GLY A 52 -33.61 -40.98 12.54
C GLY A 52 -32.86 -40.45 11.34
N ALA A 53 -33.59 -40.05 10.29
CA ALA A 53 -33.03 -39.23 9.22
C ALA A 53 -32.16 -38.12 9.83
N PRO A 54 -31.07 -37.68 9.18
CA PRO A 54 -30.45 -36.44 9.58
C PRO A 54 -31.57 -35.40 9.46
N ARG A 55 -32.07 -34.91 10.60
CA ARG A 55 -32.79 -33.64 10.59
C ARG A 55 -31.80 -32.70 9.94
N LEU A 56 -32.10 -32.32 8.70
CA LEU A 56 -31.64 -31.08 8.11
C LEU A 56 -32.01 -30.02 9.15
N THR A 57 -31.12 -29.83 10.14
CA THR A 57 -31.11 -28.60 10.90
C THR A 57 -30.77 -27.60 9.84
N ASP A 58 -31.81 -26.90 9.44
CA ASP A 58 -31.76 -25.63 8.77
C ASP A 58 -30.95 -24.69 9.68
N GLU A 59 -29.63 -24.95 9.79
CA GLU A 59 -28.67 -24.02 10.35
C GLU A 59 -28.46 -22.94 9.28
N THR A 60 -29.55 -22.24 8.99
CA THR A 60 -29.56 -21.03 8.23
C THR A 60 -28.60 -20.05 8.89
N THR A 61 -28.01 -19.17 8.09
CA THR A 61 -27.15 -18.09 8.55
C THR A 61 -27.83 -17.31 9.69
N GLU A 62 -29.15 -17.16 9.61
CA GLU A 62 -30.01 -16.55 10.63
C GLU A 62 -29.99 -17.31 11.96
N SER A 63 -30.09 -18.65 11.94
CA SER A 63 -30.03 -19.47 13.16
C SER A 63 -28.67 -19.37 13.88
N LYS A 64 -27.58 -19.22 13.11
CA LYS A 64 -26.23 -19.03 13.68
C LYS A 64 -26.06 -17.63 14.27
N LEU A 65 -26.57 -16.59 13.61
CA LEU A 65 -26.55 -15.22 14.10
C LEU A 65 -27.31 -15.09 15.43
N ARG A 66 -28.55 -15.59 15.49
CA ARG A 66 -29.35 -15.57 16.73
C ARG A 66 -28.67 -16.30 17.89
N ARG A 67 -27.93 -17.39 17.62
CA ARG A 67 -27.16 -18.12 18.64
C ARG A 67 -25.99 -17.28 19.16
N ASN A 68 -25.28 -16.59 18.26
CA ASN A 68 -24.17 -15.71 18.62
C ASN A 68 -24.66 -14.49 19.41
N GLU A 69 -25.75 -13.84 18.98
CA GLU A 69 -26.38 -12.72 19.69
C GLU A 69 -26.71 -13.11 21.13
N ARG A 70 -27.41 -14.23 21.32
CA ARG A 70 -27.73 -14.74 22.67
C ARG A 70 -26.49 -15.01 23.52
N GLY A 71 -25.43 -15.54 22.91
CA GLY A 71 -24.17 -15.78 23.60
C GLY A 71 -23.47 -14.48 24.03
N VAL A 72 -23.47 -13.47 23.16
CA VAL A 72 -22.92 -12.14 23.44
C VAL A 72 -23.73 -11.44 24.54
N GLU A 73 -25.06 -11.44 24.44
CA GLU A 73 -25.95 -10.85 25.45
C GLU A 73 -25.79 -11.48 26.83
N ALA A 74 -25.74 -12.82 26.89
CA ALA A 74 -25.50 -13.54 28.14
C ALA A 74 -24.15 -13.14 28.74
N ARG A 75 -23.11 -13.04 27.91
CA ARG A 75 -21.78 -12.63 28.36
C ARG A 75 -21.75 -11.18 28.85
N ILE A 76 -22.41 -10.27 28.16
CA ILE A 76 -22.52 -8.87 28.59
C ILE A 76 -23.25 -8.78 29.94
N ARG A 77 -24.30 -9.58 30.14
CA ARG A 77 -25.03 -9.64 31.42
C ARG A 77 -24.13 -10.13 32.56
N GLU A 78 -23.39 -11.22 32.35
CA GLU A 78 -22.42 -11.73 33.33
C GLU A 78 -21.38 -10.67 33.73
N LEU A 79 -20.82 -9.94 32.75
CA LEU A 79 -19.83 -8.90 32.99
C LEU A 79 -20.43 -7.68 33.73
N ARG A 80 -21.68 -7.34 33.45
CA ARG A 80 -22.42 -6.30 34.17
C ARG A 80 -22.64 -6.71 35.63
N ASP A 81 -23.10 -7.93 35.86
CA ASP A 81 -23.39 -8.46 37.21
C ASP A 81 -22.11 -8.60 38.04
N ALA A 82 -20.99 -8.89 37.41
CA ALA A 82 -19.66 -8.91 38.03
C ALA A 82 -19.09 -7.51 38.31
N GLY A 83 -19.75 -6.43 37.89
CA GLY A 83 -19.27 -5.06 38.04
C GLY A 83 -18.08 -4.71 37.13
N GLU A 84 -17.67 -5.60 36.22
CA GLU A 84 -16.52 -5.40 35.32
C GLU A 84 -16.79 -4.34 34.24
N LEU A 85 -18.05 -3.94 34.03
CA LEU A 85 -18.45 -2.90 33.09
C LEU A 85 -18.59 -1.51 33.71
N SER A 86 -18.27 -1.34 35.01
CA SER A 86 -18.30 -0.04 35.71
C SER A 86 -16.91 0.57 35.83
N GLY A 87 -16.82 1.90 35.82
CA GLY A 87 -15.58 2.67 35.86
C GLY A 87 -14.83 2.72 34.52
N LEU A 88 -15.49 2.37 33.41
CA LEU A 88 -14.87 2.37 32.09
C LEU A 88 -14.66 3.81 31.57
N PRO A 89 -13.56 4.09 30.86
CA PRO A 89 -13.37 5.38 30.20
C PRO A 89 -14.54 5.72 29.28
N GLY A 90 -15.24 6.82 29.56
CA GLY A 90 -16.43 7.24 28.80
C GLY A 90 -17.76 6.66 29.28
N GLU A 91 -17.81 6.04 30.48
CA GLU A 91 -19.07 5.59 31.08
C GLU A 91 -20.09 6.73 31.19
N GLY A 92 -21.33 6.46 30.76
CA GLY A 92 -22.43 7.43 30.74
C GLY A 92 -22.35 8.48 29.61
N GLN A 93 -21.27 8.51 28.83
CA GLN A 93 -21.14 9.39 27.68
C GLN A 93 -21.76 8.74 26.43
N PRO A 94 -22.37 9.52 25.53
CA PRO A 94 -22.81 9.00 24.24
C PRO A 94 -21.61 8.46 23.45
N LEU A 95 -21.83 7.37 22.71
CA LEU A 95 -20.82 6.86 21.78
C LEU A 95 -20.45 7.95 20.78
N PRO A 96 -19.16 8.08 20.41
CA PRO A 96 -18.77 8.96 19.33
C PRO A 96 -19.53 8.59 18.05
N PRO A 97 -19.99 9.58 17.26
CA PRO A 97 -20.70 9.29 16.02
C PRO A 97 -19.79 8.50 15.07
N ASP A 98 -20.33 7.48 14.40
CA ASP A 98 -19.55 6.74 13.41
C ASP A 98 -19.28 7.65 12.21
N PRO A 99 -18.02 7.86 11.78
CA PRO A 99 -17.72 8.64 10.59
C PRO A 99 -18.41 8.11 9.32
N ASP A 100 -18.82 6.84 9.30
CA ASP A 100 -19.48 6.21 8.17
C ASP A 100 -21.02 6.22 8.26
N ASP A 101 -21.63 6.78 9.32
CA ASP A 101 -23.10 6.76 9.52
C ASP A 101 -23.87 7.40 8.36
N VAL A 102 -23.28 8.39 7.71
CA VAL A 102 -23.87 9.08 6.55
C VAL A 102 -23.92 8.20 5.28
N ALA A 103 -23.29 7.03 5.29
CA ALA A 103 -23.19 6.16 4.12
C ALA A 103 -24.41 5.24 3.90
N GLY A 104 -25.40 5.27 4.80
CA GLY A 104 -26.63 4.48 4.68
C GLY A 104 -26.34 2.99 4.48
N GLU A 105 -26.85 2.40 3.39
CA GLU A 105 -26.63 0.99 3.06
C GLU A 105 -25.15 0.62 2.84
N ALA A 106 -24.30 1.60 2.51
CA ALA A 106 -22.86 1.38 2.33
C ALA A 106 -22.05 1.48 3.64
N TRP A 107 -22.69 1.77 4.78
CA TRP A 107 -22.05 1.90 6.09
C TRP A 107 -21.17 0.69 6.41
N ALA A 108 -21.75 -0.52 6.34
CA ALA A 108 -21.04 -1.75 6.71
C ALA A 108 -19.79 -1.96 5.85
N SER A 109 -19.91 -1.73 4.54
CA SER A 109 -18.81 -1.86 3.58
C SER A 109 -17.70 -0.86 3.86
N ARG A 110 -18.04 0.41 4.11
CA ARG A 110 -17.06 1.46 4.46
C ARG A 110 -16.38 1.21 5.80
N HIS A 111 -17.18 0.86 6.81
CA HIS A 111 -16.68 0.54 8.14
C HIS A 111 -15.70 -0.63 8.10
N VAL A 112 -16.02 -1.72 7.37
CA VAL A 112 -15.12 -2.87 7.18
C VAL A 112 -13.85 -2.49 6.43
N LEU A 113 -13.94 -1.74 5.33
CA LEU A 113 -12.75 -1.30 4.58
C LEU A 113 -11.83 -0.41 5.43
N ARG A 114 -12.41 0.50 6.22
CA ARG A 114 -11.68 1.40 7.12
C ARG A 114 -11.02 0.64 8.27
N THR A 115 -11.75 -0.27 8.93
CA THR A 115 -11.25 -0.99 10.12
C THR A 115 -10.29 -2.13 9.79
N SER A 116 -10.46 -2.79 8.64
CA SER A 116 -9.55 -3.84 8.19
C SER A 116 -8.20 -3.32 7.67
N GLY A 117 -8.12 -2.03 7.36
CA GLY A 117 -6.98 -1.46 6.63
C GLY A 117 -6.81 -2.05 5.22
N ALA A 118 -7.81 -2.78 4.72
CA ALA A 118 -7.75 -3.45 3.44
C ALA A 118 -7.74 -2.40 2.32
N ARG A 119 -6.62 -2.35 1.60
CA ARG A 119 -6.49 -1.54 0.39
C ARG A 119 -6.91 -2.38 -0.82
N PRO A 120 -7.77 -1.84 -1.70
CA PRO A 120 -8.03 -2.52 -2.96
C PRO A 120 -6.72 -2.74 -3.73
N LEU A 121 -6.53 -3.92 -4.31
CA LEU A 121 -5.30 -4.28 -5.03
C LEU A 121 -4.91 -3.25 -6.10
N TRP A 122 -5.90 -2.68 -6.80
CA TRP A 122 -5.67 -1.67 -7.82
C TRP A 122 -5.13 -0.34 -7.28
N SER A 123 -5.27 -0.06 -5.97
CA SER A 123 -4.78 1.18 -5.36
C SER A 123 -3.25 1.26 -5.34
N ASP A 124 -2.57 0.12 -5.17
CA ASP A 124 -1.11 0.03 -5.25
C ASP A 124 -0.63 0.23 -6.69
N LEU A 125 -1.33 -0.37 -7.67
CA LEU A 125 -1.06 -0.14 -9.09
C LEU A 125 -1.20 1.34 -9.46
N ARG A 126 -2.27 1.99 -8.99
CA ARG A 126 -2.50 3.42 -9.24
C ARG A 126 -1.39 4.28 -8.64
N ARG A 127 -0.94 3.97 -7.42
CA ARG A 127 0.20 4.65 -6.79
C ARG A 127 1.47 4.48 -7.62
N GLU A 128 1.77 3.26 -8.08
CA GLU A 128 2.97 2.99 -8.89
C GLU A 128 2.93 3.69 -10.25
N ILE A 129 1.77 3.69 -10.93
CA ILE A 129 1.54 4.42 -12.18
C ILE A 129 1.82 5.92 -11.97
N THR A 130 1.25 6.53 -10.92
CA THR A 130 1.48 7.94 -10.61
C THR A 130 2.96 8.21 -10.32
N ALA A 131 3.62 7.38 -9.52
CA ALA A 131 5.04 7.53 -9.19
C ALA A 131 5.93 7.46 -10.45
N ARG A 132 5.69 6.48 -11.34
CA ARG A 132 6.43 6.37 -12.61
C ARG A 132 6.19 7.56 -13.52
N ARG A 133 4.95 8.02 -13.65
CA ARG A 133 4.62 9.21 -14.45
C ARG A 133 5.39 10.44 -13.97
N VAL A 134 5.44 10.66 -12.65
CA VAL A 134 6.21 11.76 -12.04
C VAL A 134 7.71 11.63 -12.35
N ARG A 135 8.29 10.42 -12.27
CA ARG A 135 9.70 10.19 -12.61
C ARG A 135 9.98 10.54 -14.08
N ILE A 136 9.13 10.09 -15.02
CA ILE A 136 9.27 10.38 -16.45
C ILE A 136 9.18 11.89 -16.71
N VAL A 137 8.17 12.57 -16.17
CA VAL A 137 7.99 14.02 -16.32
C VAL A 137 9.19 14.78 -15.74
N THR A 138 9.72 14.34 -14.60
CA THR A 138 10.89 14.97 -13.99
C THR A 138 12.14 14.82 -14.86
N ARG A 139 12.35 13.63 -15.44
CA ARG A 139 13.43 13.38 -16.40
C ARG A 139 13.28 14.23 -17.66
N LEU A 140 12.07 14.34 -18.22
CA LEU A 140 11.77 15.19 -19.37
C LEU A 140 12.05 16.66 -19.08
N ARG A 141 11.66 17.18 -17.92
CA ARG A 141 11.97 18.55 -17.50
C ARG A 141 13.47 18.81 -17.47
N ALA A 142 14.23 17.91 -16.84
CA ALA A 142 15.69 18.03 -16.79
C ALA A 142 16.31 17.99 -18.18
N HIS A 143 15.78 17.14 -19.08
CA HIS A 143 16.23 17.02 -20.46
C HIS A 143 15.94 18.27 -21.30
N LEU A 144 14.72 18.81 -21.23
CA LEU A 144 14.34 20.05 -21.92
C LEU A 144 15.20 21.23 -21.44
N ALA A 145 15.47 21.32 -20.12
CA ALA A 145 16.36 22.33 -19.58
C ALA A 145 17.82 22.14 -20.06
N TRP A 146 18.28 20.90 -20.21
CA TRP A 146 19.60 20.61 -20.79
C TRP A 146 19.65 21.01 -22.27
N LEU A 147 18.62 20.71 -23.07
CA LEU A 147 18.53 21.12 -24.47
C LEU A 147 18.58 22.65 -24.62
N ALA A 148 17.81 23.37 -23.80
CA ALA A 148 17.82 24.85 -23.81
C ALA A 148 19.21 25.42 -23.51
N ARG A 149 19.89 24.90 -22.48
CA ARG A 149 21.28 25.31 -22.16
C ARG A 149 22.25 24.94 -23.27
N ARG A 150 22.09 23.76 -23.87
CA ARG A 150 22.96 23.28 -24.94
C ARG A 150 22.80 24.11 -26.20
N GLN A 151 21.58 24.52 -26.53
CA GLN A 151 21.31 25.42 -27.64
C GLN A 151 22.01 26.77 -27.46
N ALA A 152 21.89 27.38 -26.28
CA ALA A 152 22.57 28.64 -25.98
C ALA A 152 24.11 28.52 -26.07
N LEU A 153 24.69 27.37 -25.69
CA LEU A 153 26.12 27.14 -25.87
C LEU A 153 26.52 27.07 -27.34
N LEU A 154 25.74 26.37 -28.17
CA LEU A 154 26.02 26.18 -29.60
C LEU A 154 26.03 27.50 -30.39
N GLU A 155 25.26 28.50 -29.95
CA GLU A 155 25.27 29.85 -30.54
C GLU A 155 26.63 30.55 -30.44
N HIS A 156 27.49 30.14 -29.50
CA HIS A 156 28.79 30.74 -29.25
C HIS A 156 29.97 29.87 -29.73
N VAL A 157 29.69 28.75 -30.40
CA VAL A 157 30.71 27.82 -30.88
C VAL A 157 31.29 28.30 -32.22
N PRO A 158 32.62 28.26 -32.42
CA PRO A 158 33.23 28.57 -33.72
C PRO A 158 32.69 27.69 -34.84
N ALA A 159 32.57 28.25 -36.05
CA ALA A 159 31.92 27.58 -37.19
C ALA A 159 32.48 26.19 -37.50
N GLU A 160 33.79 25.99 -37.31
CA GLU A 160 34.50 24.74 -37.55
C GLU A 160 34.02 23.60 -36.63
N ARG A 161 33.47 23.95 -35.46
CA ARG A 161 33.05 22.99 -34.43
C ARG A 161 31.54 22.81 -34.35
N ILE A 162 30.74 23.61 -35.05
CA ILE A 162 29.28 23.56 -34.97
C ILE A 162 28.74 22.17 -35.36
N VAL A 163 29.18 21.64 -36.51
CA VAL A 163 28.69 20.35 -37.03
C VAL A 163 28.95 19.18 -36.08
N PRO A 164 30.19 18.94 -35.58
CA PRO A 164 30.43 17.84 -34.64
C PRO A 164 29.72 18.06 -33.31
N GLU A 165 29.65 19.28 -32.79
CA GLU A 165 28.96 19.57 -31.51
C GLU A 165 27.44 19.36 -31.62
N LEU A 166 26.84 19.64 -32.78
CA LEU A 166 25.44 19.32 -33.08
C LEU A 166 25.21 17.81 -33.18
N ALA A 167 26.11 17.06 -33.81
CA ALA A 167 26.00 15.61 -33.91
C ALA A 167 25.99 14.95 -32.51
N LEU A 168 26.91 15.35 -31.64
CA LEU A 168 26.96 14.88 -30.24
C LEU A 168 25.67 15.23 -29.48
N THR A 169 25.12 16.41 -29.72
CA THR A 169 23.86 16.84 -29.09
C THR A 169 22.68 16.00 -29.56
N LYS A 170 22.57 15.73 -30.87
CA LYS A 170 21.54 14.86 -31.45
C LYS A 170 21.64 13.42 -30.94
N GLU A 171 22.85 12.89 -30.82
CA GLU A 171 23.07 11.55 -30.28
C GLU A 171 22.64 11.46 -28.81
N ALA A 172 23.02 12.43 -27.99
CA ALA A 172 22.58 12.51 -26.60
C ALA A 172 21.06 12.67 -26.48
N ASP A 173 20.43 13.53 -27.29
CA ASP A 173 18.98 13.66 -27.36
C ASP A 173 18.29 12.33 -27.74
N GLY A 174 18.77 11.68 -28.80
CA GLY A 174 18.25 10.39 -29.26
C GLY A 174 18.28 9.32 -28.17
N ARG A 175 19.38 9.23 -27.40
CA ARG A 175 19.50 8.29 -26.27
C ARG A 175 18.46 8.58 -25.18
N VAL A 176 18.32 9.84 -24.77
CA VAL A 176 17.34 10.20 -23.73
C VAL A 176 15.90 9.98 -24.22
N ARG A 177 15.59 10.29 -25.48
CA ARG A 177 14.26 10.02 -26.06
C ARG A 177 13.97 8.53 -26.10
N ALA A 178 14.93 7.69 -26.46
CA ALA A 178 14.77 6.23 -26.44
C ALA A 178 14.51 5.70 -25.02
N GLU A 179 15.27 6.17 -24.02
CA GLU A 179 15.06 5.83 -22.60
C GLU A 179 13.65 6.22 -22.13
N VAL A 180 13.19 7.43 -22.47
CA VAL A 180 11.86 7.91 -22.11
C VAL A 180 10.76 7.10 -22.79
N LEU A 181 10.91 6.78 -24.08
CA LEU A 181 9.93 5.96 -24.81
C LEU A 181 9.82 4.56 -24.21
N ALA A 182 10.94 3.93 -23.84
CA ALA A 182 10.94 2.66 -23.14
C ALA A 182 10.19 2.75 -21.80
N ALA A 183 10.46 3.79 -21.01
CA ALA A 183 9.78 4.02 -19.73
C ALA A 183 8.26 4.27 -19.91
N ILE A 184 7.85 4.96 -20.99
CA ILE A 184 6.43 5.15 -21.33
C ILE A 184 5.78 3.81 -21.69
N ALA A 185 6.46 2.95 -22.44
CA ALA A 185 5.95 1.63 -22.79
C ALA A 185 5.69 0.77 -21.53
N GLU A 186 6.62 0.78 -20.57
CA GLU A 186 6.44 0.11 -19.28
C GLU A 186 5.29 0.71 -18.46
N LEU A 187 5.20 2.05 -18.39
CA LEU A 187 4.08 2.73 -17.73
C LEU A 187 2.74 2.31 -18.36
N ASN A 188 2.67 2.27 -19.68
CA ASN A 188 1.46 1.88 -20.39
C ASN A 188 1.11 0.40 -20.19
N ALA A 189 2.09 -0.47 -19.96
CA ALA A 189 1.84 -1.85 -19.56
C ALA A 189 1.15 -1.93 -18.19
N LEU A 190 1.59 -1.12 -17.21
CA LEU A 190 0.93 -1.02 -15.91
C LEU A 190 -0.48 -0.42 -16.02
N VAL A 191 -0.65 0.60 -16.85
CA VAL A 191 -1.97 1.21 -17.11
C VAL A 191 -2.94 0.17 -17.68
N ARG A 192 -2.50 -0.62 -18.67
CA ARG A 192 -3.30 -1.73 -19.20
C ARG A 192 -3.65 -2.74 -18.12
N HIS A 193 -2.68 -3.17 -17.31
CA HIS A 193 -2.94 -4.10 -16.22
C HIS A 193 -3.95 -3.55 -15.20
N HIS A 194 -3.81 -2.29 -14.81
CA HIS A 194 -4.75 -1.61 -13.92
C HIS A 194 -6.16 -1.57 -14.51
N ASN A 195 -6.30 -1.21 -15.79
CA ASN A 195 -7.60 -1.14 -16.47
C ASN A 195 -8.24 -2.53 -16.69
N LEU A 196 -7.44 -3.60 -16.71
CA LEU A 196 -7.96 -4.98 -16.72
C LEU A 196 -8.49 -5.43 -15.35
N VAL A 197 -7.86 -5.00 -14.26
CA VAL A 197 -8.29 -5.33 -12.88
C VAL A 197 -9.56 -4.58 -12.50
N ILE A 198 -9.80 -3.40 -13.08
CA ILE A 198 -10.94 -2.55 -12.77
C ILE A 198 -12.03 -2.71 -13.84
N THR A 199 -13.20 -3.18 -13.44
CA THR A 199 -14.38 -3.28 -14.31
C THR A 199 -15.11 -1.95 -14.52
N ALA A 200 -14.98 -1.01 -13.58
CA ALA A 200 -15.58 0.32 -13.69
C ALA A 200 -14.75 1.26 -14.58
N THR A 201 -15.25 1.56 -15.77
CA THR A 201 -14.57 2.41 -16.76
C THR A 201 -14.27 3.82 -16.25
N SER A 202 -15.08 4.34 -15.32
CA SER A 202 -14.87 5.65 -14.67
C SER A 202 -13.58 5.72 -13.84
N LEU A 203 -13.03 4.58 -13.45
CA LEU A 203 -11.78 4.48 -12.70
C LEU A 203 -10.58 4.13 -13.57
N HIS A 204 -10.77 3.95 -14.88
CA HIS A 204 -9.68 3.67 -15.81
C HIS A 204 -8.69 4.83 -15.90
N VAL A 205 -7.42 4.50 -16.10
CA VAL A 205 -6.35 5.46 -16.28
C VAL A 205 -6.03 5.56 -17.78
N PRO A 206 -5.91 6.77 -18.36
CA PRO A 206 -5.54 6.92 -19.76
C PRO A 206 -4.08 6.54 -19.99
N ALA A 207 -3.79 5.96 -21.15
CA ALA A 207 -2.42 5.71 -21.59
C ALA A 207 -1.65 7.03 -21.76
N ALA A 208 -0.36 7.01 -21.44
CA ALA A 208 0.51 8.16 -21.63
C ALA A 208 1.13 8.15 -23.04
N SER A 209 1.16 9.30 -23.69
CA SER A 209 1.94 9.57 -24.90
C SER A 209 3.16 10.44 -24.57
N LEU A 210 4.16 10.45 -25.45
CA LEU A 210 5.33 11.29 -25.27
C LEU A 210 4.94 12.77 -25.32
N GLU A 211 4.13 13.15 -26.29
CA GLU A 211 3.67 14.52 -26.54
C GLU A 211 2.93 15.07 -25.32
N GLY A 212 1.99 14.31 -24.77
CA GLY A 212 1.23 14.73 -23.59
C GLY A 212 2.10 14.85 -22.34
N LEU A 213 3.16 14.05 -22.20
CA LEU A 213 4.11 14.19 -21.09
C LEU A 213 5.07 15.36 -21.30
N ILE A 214 5.45 15.69 -22.54
CA ILE A 214 6.23 16.89 -22.87
C ILE A 214 5.41 18.14 -22.53
N GLU A 215 4.12 18.18 -22.87
CA GLU A 215 3.25 19.31 -22.54
C GLU A 215 3.21 19.57 -21.02
N ILE A 216 3.04 18.50 -20.22
CA ILE A 216 3.07 18.58 -18.76
C ILE A 216 4.46 18.98 -18.23
N ALA A 217 5.53 18.52 -18.87
CA ALA A 217 6.89 18.86 -18.49
C ALA A 217 7.17 20.34 -18.73
N SER A 218 6.72 20.88 -19.86
CA SER A 218 6.89 22.28 -20.26
C SER A 218 6.00 23.26 -19.48
N ALA A 219 4.87 22.79 -18.94
CA ALA A 219 4.00 23.64 -18.12
C ALA A 219 4.70 24.10 -16.82
N PRO A 220 4.57 25.38 -16.43
CA PRO A 220 5.11 25.88 -15.17
C PRO A 220 4.47 25.14 -13.99
N ARG A 221 5.27 24.86 -12.93
CA ARG A 221 4.73 24.29 -11.69
C ARG A 221 3.75 25.31 -11.09
N ARG A 222 2.45 24.98 -11.13
CA ARG A 222 1.44 25.63 -10.30
C ARG A 222 1.61 25.24 -8.84
#